data_AF-A0A429REC0-F1
#
_entry.id   AF-A0A429REC0-F1
#
_cell.length_a   1.000
_cell.length_b   1.000
_cell.length_c   1.000
_cell.angle_alpha   90.00
_cell.angle_beta   90.00
_cell.angle_gamma   90.00
#
_symmetry.space_group_name_H-M   'P 1'
#
loop_
_entity.id
_entity.type
_entity.pdbx_description
1 polymer ?
#
loop_
_entity_poly.entity_id
_entity_poly.type
_entity_poly.pdbx_seq_one_letter_code
_entity_poly.pdbx_strand_id
1 'polypeptide(L)'
;MRRRPLLRPVVRPRGAPLLRGALVGGAAYAAGRSSARSARREQDQEEAIADLQAQQQQQQQPAAAPPPAPAQSPLPPAGAPASGPAPTVTDQLTRLGELAQQGLLTPEEFAAAKAKLLGV
;
A
#
# COMPACT_ATOMS: atom_id res chain seq x y z
N MET A 1 48.76 -17.40 74.28
CA MET A 1 47.57 -17.92 73.57
C MET A 1 47.10 -16.89 72.56
N ARG A 2 47.35 -17.11 71.26
CA ARG A 2 47.09 -16.13 70.18
C ARG A 2 45.77 -16.47 69.48
N ARG A 3 44.80 -15.54 69.49
CA ARG A 3 43.52 -15.67 68.77
C ARG A 3 43.75 -15.43 67.27
N ARG A 4 43.35 -16.40 66.44
CA ARG A 4 43.39 -16.31 64.97
C ARG A 4 42.18 -15.50 64.46
N PRO A 5 42.35 -14.51 63.56
CA PRO A 5 41.23 -13.90 62.87
C PRO A 5 40.78 -14.76 61.69
N LEU A 6 39.47 -14.89 61.49
CA LEU A 6 38.86 -15.57 60.35
C LEU A 6 38.87 -14.62 59.15
N LEU A 7 39.70 -14.90 58.13
CA LEU A 7 39.58 -14.24 56.83
C LEU A 7 38.41 -14.85 56.04
N ARG A 8 37.44 -14.01 55.67
CA ARG A 8 36.38 -14.39 54.72
C ARG A 8 36.93 -14.35 53.29
N PRO A 9 36.79 -15.41 52.47
CA PRO A 9 37.17 -15.33 51.07
C PRO A 9 36.16 -14.51 50.26
N VAL A 10 36.66 -13.55 49.47
CA VAL A 10 35.85 -12.83 48.48
C VAL A 10 35.60 -13.76 47.29
N VAL A 11 34.35 -14.19 47.11
CA VAL A 11 33.90 -14.91 45.93
C VAL A 11 33.59 -13.88 44.84
N ARG A 12 34.38 -13.83 43.76
CA ARG A 12 34.03 -13.06 42.56
C ARG A 12 33.13 -13.92 41.66
N PRO A 13 31.90 -13.49 41.33
CA PRO A 13 31.06 -14.23 40.40
C PRO A 13 31.69 -14.19 39.00
N ARG A 14 31.99 -15.36 38.45
CA ARG A 14 32.38 -15.50 37.03
C ARG A 14 31.09 -15.52 36.20
N GLY A 15 30.72 -14.38 35.63
CA GLY A 15 29.55 -14.27 34.77
C GLY A 15 29.60 -13.10 33.79
N ALA A 16 29.89 -13.42 32.53
CA ALA A 16 29.52 -12.69 31.29
C ALA A 16 30.11 -11.28 31.00
N PRO A 17 31.38 -11.18 30.57
CA PRO A 17 31.91 -9.94 29.97
C PRO A 17 31.40 -9.64 28.55
N LEU A 18 30.70 -10.56 27.87
CA LEU A 18 30.37 -10.42 26.44
C LEU A 18 29.06 -9.68 26.14
N LEU A 19 28.17 -9.47 27.12
CA LEU A 19 26.88 -8.81 26.87
C LEU A 19 26.97 -7.29 26.71
N ARG A 20 28.08 -6.64 27.07
CA ARG A 20 28.23 -5.17 26.99
C ARG A 20 28.58 -4.65 25.59
N GLY A 21 29.20 -5.46 24.72
CA GLY A 21 29.56 -5.05 23.36
C GLY A 21 28.37 -4.99 22.39
N ALA A 22 27.41 -5.91 22.55
CA ALA A 22 26.24 -6.00 21.68
C ALA A 22 25.25 -4.84 21.86
N LEU A 23 25.16 -4.27 23.07
CA LEU A 23 24.26 -3.14 23.34
C LEU A 23 24.73 -1.83 22.70
N VAL A 24 26.04 -1.59 22.66
CA VAL A 24 26.61 -0.38 22.03
C VAL A 24 26.63 -0.52 20.50
N GLY A 25 26.95 -1.72 19.97
CA GLY A 25 26.90 -1.98 18.52
C GLY A 25 25.47 -2.04 17.95
N GLY A 26 24.51 -2.57 18.72
CA GLY A 26 23.13 -2.73 18.28
C GLY A 26 22.37 -1.39 18.13
N ALA A 27 22.63 -0.42 19.00
CA ALA A 27 22.03 0.91 18.90
C ALA A 27 22.58 1.69 17.69
N ALA A 28 23.90 1.62 17.43
CA ALA A 28 24.51 2.23 16.25
C ALA A 28 24.00 1.59 14.94
N TYR A 29 23.87 0.26 14.90
CA TYR A 29 23.33 -0.45 13.74
C TYR A 29 21.83 -0.17 13.53
N ALA A 30 21.03 -0.10 14.60
CA ALA A 30 19.61 0.23 14.52
C ALA A 30 19.37 1.68 14.07
N ALA A 31 20.19 2.64 14.55
CA ALA A 31 20.14 4.03 14.11
C ALA A 31 20.54 4.19 12.63
N GLY A 32 21.56 3.43 12.18
CA GLY A 32 21.97 3.40 10.77
C GLY A 32 20.93 2.76 9.84
N ARG A 33 20.18 1.74 10.30
CA ARG A 33 19.13 1.14 9.46
C ARG A 33 17.92 2.05 9.29
N SER A 34 17.57 2.85 10.30
CA SER A 34 16.45 3.79 10.20
C SER A 34 16.75 4.91 9.21
N SER A 35 17.96 5.48 9.22
CA SER A 35 18.34 6.52 8.26
C SER A 35 18.37 5.98 6.83
N ALA A 36 18.88 4.76 6.62
CA ALA A 36 18.86 4.11 5.31
C ALA A 36 17.42 3.84 4.80
N ARG A 37 16.47 3.54 5.70
CA ARG A 37 15.05 3.37 5.34
C ARG A 37 14.36 4.70 5.04
N SER A 38 14.70 5.76 5.77
CA SER A 38 14.20 7.11 5.47
C SER A 38 14.71 7.58 4.11
N ALA A 39 16.00 7.44 3.83
CA ALA A 39 16.60 7.83 2.55
C ALA A 39 15.94 7.10 1.36
N ARG A 40 15.66 5.80 1.49
CA ARG A 40 14.91 5.06 0.46
C ARG A 40 13.50 5.60 0.26
N ARG A 41 12.76 5.84 1.34
CA ARG A 41 11.39 6.40 1.27
C ARG A 41 11.36 7.80 0.64
N GLU A 42 12.39 8.61 0.89
CA GLU A 42 12.53 9.92 0.25
C GLU A 42 12.68 9.76 -1.27
N GLN A 43 13.57 8.86 -1.70
CA GLN A 43 13.76 8.52 -3.11
C GLN A 43 12.47 7.98 -3.76
N ASP A 44 11.82 6.99 -3.14
CA ASP A 44 10.57 6.42 -3.64
C ASP A 44 9.47 7.48 -3.80
N GLN A 45 9.41 8.46 -2.88
CA GLN A 45 8.44 9.56 -2.94
C GLN A 45 8.77 10.55 -4.06
N GLU A 46 10.06 10.90 -4.23
CA GLU A 46 10.49 11.78 -5.32
C GLU A 46 10.21 11.15 -6.69
N GLU A 47 10.46 9.85 -6.85
CA GLU A 47 10.13 9.10 -8.07
C GLU A 47 8.63 9.08 -8.34
N ALA A 48 7.80 8.82 -7.32
CA ALA A 48 6.35 8.83 -7.45
C ALA A 48 5.80 10.23 -7.85
N ILE A 49 6.34 11.30 -7.28
CA ILE A 49 5.95 12.67 -7.61
C ILE A 49 6.36 13.00 -9.06
N ALA A 50 7.57 12.62 -9.47
CA ALA A 50 8.06 12.84 -10.83
C ALA A 50 7.19 12.11 -11.87
N ASP A 51 6.79 10.87 -11.60
CA ASP A 51 5.92 10.09 -12.48
C ASP A 51 4.52 10.72 -12.61
N LEU A 52 3.92 11.14 -11.50
CA LEU A 52 2.64 11.88 -11.52
C LEU A 52 2.74 13.18 -12.33
N GLN A 53 3.83 13.91 -12.20
CA GLN A 53 4.03 15.16 -12.92
C GLN A 53 4.19 14.92 -14.43
N ALA A 54 4.93 13.88 -14.82
CA ALA A 54 5.06 13.48 -16.22
C ALA A 54 3.70 13.07 -16.82
N GLN A 55 2.90 12.31 -16.06
CA GLN A 55 1.57 11.88 -16.51
C GLN A 55 0.61 13.07 -16.70
N GLN A 56 0.64 14.05 -15.79
CA GLN A 56 -0.17 15.27 -15.94
C GLN A 56 0.24 16.10 -17.15
N GLN A 57 1.54 16.22 -17.44
CA GLN A 57 2.01 16.94 -18.62
C GLN A 57 1.55 16.26 -19.92
N GLN A 58 1.49 14.93 -19.95
CA GLN A 58 0.98 14.20 -21.11
C GLN A 58 -0.53 14.37 -21.33
N GLN A 59 -1.33 14.46 -20.26
CA GLN A 59 -2.78 14.67 -20.37
C GLN A 59 -3.17 16.11 -20.75
N GLN A 60 -2.29 17.09 -20.57
CA GLN A 60 -2.56 18.48 -20.95
C GLN A 60 -2.23 18.82 -22.40
N GLN A 61 -1.88 17.83 -23.24
CA GLN A 61 -1.79 18.07 -24.68
C GLN A 61 -3.18 18.43 -25.23
N PRO A 62 -3.38 19.64 -25.79
CA PRO A 62 -4.68 20.07 -26.28
C PRO A 62 -5.13 19.15 -27.41
N ALA A 63 -6.24 18.45 -27.20
CA ALA A 63 -6.94 17.75 -28.27
C ALA A 63 -7.32 18.79 -29.34
N ALA A 64 -6.72 18.67 -30.51
CA ALA A 64 -7.08 19.46 -31.67
C ALA A 64 -8.58 19.32 -31.95
N ALA A 65 -9.26 20.46 -32.13
CA ALA A 65 -10.68 20.53 -32.37
C ALA A 65 -11.09 19.68 -33.59
N PRO A 66 -12.14 18.83 -33.48
CA PRO A 66 -12.61 18.03 -34.60
C PRO A 66 -13.19 18.93 -35.71
N PRO A 67 -12.96 18.61 -36.99
CA PRO A 67 -13.58 19.32 -38.11
C PRO A 67 -15.12 19.13 -38.07
N PRO A 68 -15.91 20.14 -38.48
CA PRO A 68 -17.36 20.01 -38.52
C PRO A 68 -17.76 18.94 -39.54
N ALA A 69 -18.42 17.89 -39.04
CA ALA A 69 -18.96 16.82 -39.87
C ALA A 69 -20.20 17.31 -40.66
N PRO A 70 -20.36 16.93 -41.93
CA PRO A 70 -21.54 17.24 -42.72
C PRO A 70 -22.77 16.50 -42.16
N ALA A 71 -23.88 17.23 -42.01
CA ALA A 71 -25.15 16.69 -41.55
C ALA A 71 -25.64 15.58 -42.51
N GLN A 72 -25.61 14.34 -42.02
CA GLN A 72 -26.23 13.20 -42.69
C GLN A 72 -27.62 12.97 -42.12
N SER A 73 -28.59 12.87 -43.03
CA SER A 73 -29.99 12.52 -42.77
C SER A 73 -30.11 11.21 -41.96
N PRO A 74 -31.09 11.10 -41.04
CA PRO A 74 -31.19 9.95 -40.15
C PRO A 74 -31.62 8.69 -40.93
N LEU A 75 -30.70 7.74 -41.06
CA LEU A 75 -31.01 6.34 -41.28
C LEU A 75 -31.43 5.68 -39.95
N PRO A 76 -32.39 4.74 -39.94
CA PRO A 76 -32.79 4.05 -38.73
C PRO A 76 -31.62 3.22 -38.17
N PRO A 77 -31.27 3.36 -36.88
CA PRO A 77 -30.16 2.62 -36.29
C PRO A 77 -30.51 1.13 -36.16
N ALA A 78 -29.71 0.29 -36.81
CA ALA A 78 -29.60 -1.12 -36.48
C ALA A 78 -29.02 -1.26 -35.06
N GLY A 79 -29.64 -2.11 -34.25
CA GLY A 79 -29.34 -2.25 -32.82
C GLY A 79 -27.88 -2.60 -32.54
N ALA A 80 -27.12 -1.60 -32.09
CA ALA A 80 -26.01 -1.81 -31.17
C ALA A 80 -26.60 -2.29 -29.83
N PRO A 81 -25.92 -3.19 -29.09
CA PRO A 81 -26.34 -3.49 -27.72
C PRO A 81 -26.42 -2.15 -26.99
N ALA A 82 -27.62 -1.84 -26.50
CA ALA A 82 -27.90 -0.59 -25.85
C ALA A 82 -26.84 -0.38 -24.77
N SER A 83 -26.05 0.69 -24.93
CA SER A 83 -25.44 1.37 -23.80
C SER A 83 -26.58 1.86 -22.93
N GLY A 84 -27.16 0.93 -22.16
CA GLY A 84 -28.04 1.26 -21.06
C GLY A 84 -27.29 2.18 -20.10
N PRO A 85 -28.03 2.91 -19.25
CA PRO A 85 -27.42 3.77 -18.24
C PRO A 85 -26.30 3.01 -17.54
N ALA A 86 -25.15 3.66 -17.37
CA ALA A 86 -24.01 3.07 -16.68
C ALA A 86 -24.51 2.44 -15.36
N PRO A 87 -24.18 1.18 -15.07
CA PRO A 87 -24.76 0.46 -13.94
C PRO A 87 -24.49 1.26 -12.68
N THR A 88 -25.58 1.63 -11.99
CA THR A 88 -25.48 2.43 -10.77
C THR A 88 -24.71 1.63 -9.72
N VAL A 89 -24.15 2.32 -8.72
CA VAL A 89 -23.50 1.65 -7.57
C VAL A 89 -24.42 0.58 -6.97
N THR A 90 -25.73 0.86 -6.92
CA THR A 90 -26.76 -0.08 -6.46
C THR A 90 -26.88 -1.32 -7.35
N ASP A 91 -26.89 -1.18 -8.67
CA ASP A 91 -26.92 -2.31 -9.61
C ASP A 91 -25.69 -3.22 -9.45
N GLN A 92 -24.51 -2.62 -9.26
CA GLN A 92 -23.27 -3.37 -9.08
C GLN A 92 -23.26 -4.15 -7.75
N LEU A 93 -23.82 -3.57 -6.68
CA LEU A 93 -23.98 -4.25 -5.39
C LEU A 93 -24.95 -5.43 -5.47
N THR A 94 -26.06 -5.29 -6.20
CA THR A 94 -27.00 -6.38 -6.44
C THR A 94 -26.33 -7.54 -7.17
N ARG A 95 -25.57 -7.25 -8.24
CA ARG A 95 -24.84 -8.26 -9.01
C ARG A 95 -23.78 -8.98 -8.17
N LEU A 96 -23.06 -8.27 -7.30
CA LEU A 96 -22.12 -8.89 -6.36
C LEU A 96 -22.83 -9.83 -5.38
N GLY A 97 -24.04 -9.46 -4.91
CA GLY A 97 -24.84 -10.30 -4.02
C GLY A 97 -25.30 -11.59 -4.68
N GLU A 98 -25.75 -11.53 -5.94
CA GLU A 98 -26.13 -12.71 -6.73
C GLU A 98 -24.94 -13.66 -6.95
N LEU A 99 -23.77 -13.12 -7.29
CA LEU A 99 -22.56 -13.92 -7.49
C LEU A 99 -22.10 -14.60 -6.19
N ALA A 100 -22.22 -13.93 -5.05
CA ALA A 100 -21.93 -14.53 -3.74
C ALA A 100 -22.93 -15.64 -3.36
N GLN A 101 -24.23 -15.45 -3.64
CA GLN A 101 -25.24 -16.49 -3.42
C GLN A 101 -25.06 -17.72 -4.31
N GLN A 102 -24.56 -17.51 -5.53
CA GLN A 102 -24.18 -18.58 -6.46
C GLN A 102 -22.89 -19.30 -6.04
N GLY A 103 -22.20 -18.83 -4.99
CA GLY A 103 -20.92 -19.38 -4.55
C GLY A 103 -19.76 -19.10 -5.50
N LEU A 104 -19.94 -18.17 -6.46
CA LEU A 104 -18.89 -17.72 -7.39
C LEU A 104 -17.91 -16.75 -6.72
N LEU A 105 -18.31 -16.14 -5.61
CA LEU A 105 -17.48 -15.27 -4.78
C LEU A 105 -17.43 -15.81 -3.36
N THR A 106 -16.24 -15.84 -2.79
CA THR A 106 -16.09 -16.07 -1.36
C THR A 106 -16.62 -14.88 -0.55
N PRO A 107 -17.01 -15.06 0.73
CA PRO A 107 -17.49 -13.97 1.57
C PRO A 107 -16.46 -12.83 1.71
N GLU A 108 -15.16 -13.17 1.74
CA GLU A 108 -14.08 -12.19 1.80
C GLU A 108 -13.96 -11.37 0.51
N GLU A 109 -14.07 -12.01 -0.65
CA GLU A 109 -14.05 -11.31 -1.95
C GLU A 109 -15.26 -10.41 -2.14
N PHE A 110 -16.44 -10.86 -1.70
CA PHE A 110 -17.65 -10.04 -1.70
C PHE A 110 -17.48 -8.78 -0.84
N ALA A 111 -16.93 -8.90 0.36
CA ALA A 111 -16.67 -7.78 1.25
C ALA A 111 -15.65 -6.79 0.65
N ALA A 112 -14.56 -7.29 0.07
CA ALA A 112 -13.55 -6.47 -0.59
C ALA A 112 -14.10 -5.74 -1.83
N ALA A 113 -14.93 -6.40 -2.64
CA ALA A 113 -15.57 -5.78 -3.81
C ALA A 113 -16.57 -4.70 -3.41
N LYS A 114 -17.36 -4.94 -2.34
CA LYS A 114 -18.27 -3.94 -1.77
C LYS A 114 -17.52 -2.73 -1.20
N ALA A 115 -16.41 -2.94 -0.50
CA ALA A 115 -15.58 -1.85 0.03
C ALA A 115 -14.99 -0.98 -1.10
N LYS A 116 -14.47 -1.60 -2.17
CA LYS A 116 -14.02 -0.90 -3.39
C LYS A 116 -15.13 -0.08 -4.04
N LEU A 117 -16.35 -0.60 -4.08
CA LEU A 117 -17.50 0.07 -4.66
C LEU A 117 -18.00 1.25 -3.82
N LEU A 118 -17.87 1.16 -2.50
CA LEU A 118 -18.30 2.20 -1.55
C LEU A 118 -17.18 3.19 -1.18
N GLY A 119 -15.93 2.92 -1.55
CA GLY A 119 -14.77 3.75 -1.24
C GLY A 119 -14.39 3.77 0.25
N VAL A 120 -14.65 2.68 0.97
CA VAL A 120 -14.43 2.55 2.43
C VAL A 120 -13.31 1.57 2.78
#